data_AF-A0A849IX00-F1
#
_entry.id   AF-A0A849IX00-F1
#
_cell.length_a   1.000
_cell.length_b   1.000
_cell.length_c   1.000
_cell.angle_alpha   90.00
_cell.angle_beta   90.00
_cell.angle_gamma   90.00
#
_symmetry.space_group_name_H-M   'P 1'
#
loop_
_entity.id
_entity.type
_entity.pdbx_description
1 polymer ?
#
loop_
_entity_poly.entity_id
_entity_poly.type
_entity_poly.pdbx_seq_one_letter_code
_entity_poly.pdbx_strand_id
1 'polypeptide(L)'
;MAYAPWNALREASYDPEFERAYPSFPPAREAPKKPDLKVLVTSKRSISIPRRILPALFLVLIGGGLLATVWARSEMATYQMQLIATEQALATAQSSHEQLLLDTSNLDSPSRIVGYASSKLGMVFPGTIKVQATSGVAPSTKVLSLPTPVTETQLPLPAGSDSTQLPPSGSASHG
;
A
#
# COMPACT_ATOMS: atom_id res chain seq x y z
N MET A 1 -26.30 -16.88 20.48
CA MET A 1 -26.90 -15.70 19.83
C MET A 1 -28.15 -16.16 19.09
N ALA A 2 -29.33 -15.89 19.66
CA ALA A 2 -30.62 -16.28 19.10
C ALA A 2 -31.23 -15.09 18.35
N TYR A 3 -31.54 -15.26 17.07
CA TYR A 3 -32.21 -14.24 16.27
C TYR A 3 -33.72 -14.29 16.55
N ALA A 4 -34.28 -13.18 17.03
CA ALA A 4 -35.73 -13.01 17.14
C ALA A 4 -36.35 -12.79 15.75
N PRO A 5 -37.45 -13.49 15.39
CA PRO A 5 -38.10 -13.32 14.10
C PRO A 5 -38.93 -12.04 14.05
N TRP A 6 -38.69 -11.21 13.03
CA TRP A 6 -39.33 -9.91 12.76
C TRP A 6 -40.86 -9.96 12.49
N ASN A 7 -41.51 -11.11 12.63
CA ASN A 7 -42.90 -11.31 12.24
C ASN A 7 -43.94 -10.94 13.33
N ALA A 8 -43.51 -10.51 14.51
CA ALA A 8 -44.39 -10.29 15.66
C ALA A 8 -45.02 -8.88 15.77
N LEU A 9 -44.82 -7.99 14.79
CA LEU A 9 -45.27 -6.58 14.89
C LEU A 9 -46.41 -6.19 13.91
N ARG A 10 -47.11 -7.16 13.31
CA ARG A 10 -48.20 -6.86 12.35
C ARG A 10 -49.63 -6.97 12.88
N GLU A 11 -49.82 -7.27 14.16
CA GLU A 11 -51.16 -7.42 14.76
C GLU A 11 -51.58 -6.21 15.61
N ALA A 12 -51.09 -5.01 15.27
CA ALA A 12 -51.60 -3.78 15.88
C ALA A 12 -52.98 -3.43 15.30
N SER A 13 -54.01 -3.95 15.99
CA SER A 13 -55.25 -3.24 16.37
C SER A 13 -55.96 -2.44 15.26
N TYR A 14 -56.89 -3.12 14.57
CA TYR A 14 -57.98 -2.48 13.85
C TYR A 14 -59.12 -2.23 14.85
N ASP A 15 -59.33 -0.96 15.23
CA ASP A 15 -60.38 -0.55 16.16
C ASP A 15 -61.64 -0.15 15.35
N PRO A 16 -62.75 -0.91 15.40
CA PRO A 16 -63.91 -0.68 14.55
C PRO A 16 -64.87 0.43 15.04
N GLU A 17 -64.58 1.12 16.15
CA GLU A 17 -65.53 2.06 16.76
C GLU A 17 -65.48 3.51 16.24
N PHE A 18 -64.55 3.84 15.33
CA PHE A 18 -64.43 5.20 14.78
C PHE A 18 -65.39 5.52 13.61
N GLU A 19 -66.51 4.79 13.49
CA GLU A 19 -67.45 4.89 12.36
C GLU A 19 -68.69 5.75 12.63
N ARG A 20 -68.77 6.44 13.76
CA ARG A 20 -69.94 7.25 14.13
C ARG A 20 -69.61 8.72 14.38
N ALA A 21 -69.49 9.48 13.28
CA ALA A 21 -69.94 10.87 13.14
C ALA A 21 -69.17 11.56 12.01
N TYR A 22 -69.61 11.38 10.76
CA TYR A 22 -69.20 12.27 9.69
C TYR A 22 -70.33 13.29 9.43
N PRO A 23 -70.05 14.60 9.48
CA PRO A 23 -70.99 15.60 9.03
C PRO A 23 -71.23 15.44 7.53
N SER A 24 -72.49 15.59 7.10
CA SER A 24 -72.89 15.56 5.70
C SER A 24 -72.18 16.67 4.92
N PHE A 25 -71.26 16.27 4.06
CA PHE A 25 -70.59 17.21 3.15
C PHE A 25 -71.58 17.69 2.07
N PRO A 26 -71.55 18.99 1.69
CA PRO A 26 -72.37 19.52 0.61
C PRO A 26 -72.06 18.84 -0.73
N PRO A 27 -73.00 18.83 -1.70
CA PRO A 27 -72.86 18.12 -2.95
C PRO A 27 -71.60 18.58 -3.69
N ALA A 28 -70.77 17.60 -4.05
CA ALA A 28 -69.49 17.79 -4.71
C ALA A 28 -69.65 18.63 -5.98
N ARG A 29 -69.00 19.81 -6.01
CA ARG A 29 -68.72 20.51 -7.27
C ARG A 29 -67.97 19.54 -8.18
N GLU A 30 -68.44 19.44 -9.42
CA GLU A 30 -67.85 18.61 -10.48
C GLU A 30 -66.33 18.79 -10.50
N ALA A 31 -65.62 17.76 -10.04
CA ALA A 31 -64.17 17.77 -10.01
C ALA A 31 -63.65 17.79 -11.45
N PRO A 32 -62.62 18.60 -11.76
CA PRO A 32 -62.02 18.61 -13.09
C PRO A 32 -61.54 17.19 -13.43
N LYS A 33 -61.95 16.72 -14.60
CA LYS A 33 -61.67 15.38 -15.15
C LYS A 33 -60.15 15.17 -15.11
N LYS A 34 -59.67 14.38 -14.15
CA LYS A 34 -58.25 14.11 -13.98
C LYS A 34 -57.73 13.45 -15.26
N PRO A 35 -56.61 13.91 -15.85
CA PRO A 35 -56.02 13.24 -17.00
C PRO A 35 -55.69 11.80 -16.61
N ASP A 36 -56.03 10.87 -17.49
CA ASP A 36 -55.84 9.43 -17.31
C ASP A 36 -54.34 9.14 -17.13
N LEU A 37 -53.90 9.07 -15.87
CA LEU A 37 -52.52 8.80 -15.50
C LEU A 37 -52.29 7.30 -15.74
N LYS A 38 -51.84 6.96 -16.94
CA LYS A 38 -51.43 5.61 -17.28
C LYS A 38 -50.17 5.28 -16.46
N VAL A 39 -50.36 4.64 -15.31
CA VAL A 39 -49.27 4.15 -14.47
C VAL A 39 -48.47 3.17 -15.31
N LEU A 40 -47.29 3.59 -15.76
CA LEU A 40 -46.27 2.71 -16.30
C LEU A 40 -45.81 1.82 -15.15
N VAL A 41 -46.52 0.71 -14.94
CA VAL A 41 -46.04 -0.35 -14.07
C VAL A 41 -44.75 -0.82 -14.71
N THR A 42 -43.62 -0.45 -14.13
CA THR A 42 -42.31 -0.96 -14.50
C THR A 42 -42.35 -2.44 -14.18
N SER A 43 -42.87 -3.22 -15.12
CA SER A 43 -42.81 -4.67 -15.10
C SER A 43 -41.33 -4.98 -14.98
N LYS A 44 -40.90 -5.39 -13.77
CA LYS A 44 -39.57 -5.95 -13.55
C LYS A 44 -39.50 -7.14 -14.47
N ARG A 45 -38.92 -6.93 -15.65
CA ARG A 45 -38.69 -7.96 -16.65
C ARG A 45 -37.71 -8.91 -16.00
N SER A 46 -38.26 -9.92 -15.32
CA SER A 46 -37.50 -11.02 -14.76
C SER A 46 -36.82 -11.67 -15.95
N ILE A 47 -35.52 -11.42 -16.09
CA ILE A 47 -34.69 -12.08 -17.08
C ILE A 47 -34.62 -13.53 -16.60
N SER A 48 -35.56 -14.34 -17.09
CA SER A 48 -35.58 -15.76 -16.82
C SER A 48 -34.45 -16.39 -17.64
N ILE A 49 -33.32 -16.60 -16.97
CA ILE A 49 -32.22 -17.33 -17.58
C ILE A 49 -32.73 -18.76 -17.83
N PRO A 50 -32.75 -19.24 -19.08
CA PRO A 50 -33.22 -20.58 -19.36
C PRO A 50 -32.34 -21.59 -18.63
N ARG A 51 -32.95 -22.59 -17.98
CA ARG A 51 -32.26 -23.62 -17.16
C ARG A 51 -31.14 -24.35 -17.91
N ARG A 52 -31.16 -24.35 -19.24
CA ARG A 52 -30.12 -24.93 -20.10
C ARG A 52 -28.81 -24.11 -20.14
N ILE A 53 -28.85 -22.82 -19.81
CA ILE A 53 -27.65 -21.96 -19.77
C ILE A 53 -26.92 -22.09 -18.42
N LEU A 54 -27.60 -22.48 -17.34
CA LEU A 54 -26.97 -22.69 -16.03
C LEU A 54 -25.72 -23.59 -16.09
N PRO A 55 -25.75 -24.80 -16.68
CA PRO A 55 -24.55 -25.66 -16.72
C PRO A 55 -23.41 -25.04 -17.54
N ALA A 56 -23.73 -24.35 -18.64
CA ALA A 56 -22.73 -23.65 -19.44
C ALA A 56 -22.09 -22.50 -18.65
N LEU A 57 -22.90 -21.74 -17.90
CA LEU A 57 -22.41 -20.70 -17.01
C LEU A 57 -21.45 -21.26 -15.96
N PHE A 58 -21.81 -22.36 -15.28
CA PHE A 58 -20.93 -23.02 -14.32
C PHE A 58 -19.62 -23.48 -14.95
N LEU A 59 -19.67 -24.06 -16.15
CA LEU A 59 -18.49 -24.53 -16.86
C LEU A 59 -17.57 -23.37 -17.26
N VAL A 60 -18.14 -22.24 -17.70
CA VAL A 60 -17.39 -21.00 -17.97
C VAL A 60 -16.80 -20.41 -16.69
N LEU A 61 -17.55 -20.44 -15.58
CA LEU A 61 -17.08 -19.91 -14.30
C LEU A 61 -15.91 -20.73 -13.74
N ILE A 62 -16.01 -22.06 -13.81
CA ILE A 62 -14.94 -22.98 -13.39
C ILE A 62 -13.73 -22.85 -14.33
N GLY A 63 -13.95 -22.91 -15.65
CA GLY A 63 -12.90 -22.78 -16.64
C GLY A 63 -12.20 -21.43 -16.56
N GLY A 64 -12.96 -20.35 -16.44
CA GLY A 64 -12.46 -18.99 -16.26
C GLY A 64 -11.70 -18.81 -14.94
N GLY A 65 -12.20 -19.40 -13.84
CA GLY A 65 -11.49 -19.37 -12.55
C GLY A 65 -10.14 -20.09 -12.60
N LEU A 66 -10.09 -21.27 -13.22
CA LEU A 66 -8.84 -22.01 -13.44
C LEU A 66 -7.86 -21.20 -14.32
N LEU A 67 -8.35 -20.61 -15.40
CA LEU A 67 -7.52 -19.77 -16.26
C LEU A 67 -6.97 -18.53 -15.52
N ALA A 68 -7.81 -17.86 -14.74
CA ALA A 68 -7.42 -16.70 -13.96
C ALA A 68 -6.33 -17.02 -12.92
N THR A 69 -6.43 -18.18 -12.25
CA THR A 69 -5.41 -18.60 -11.27
C THR A 69 -4.06 -18.92 -11.91
N VAL A 70 -4.06 -19.56 -13.10
CA VAL A 70 -2.82 -19.80 -13.86
C VAL A 70 -2.20 -18.48 -14.30
N TRP A 71 -3.03 -17.54 -14.79
CA TRP A 71 -2.56 -16.23 -15.22
C TRP A 71 -1.94 -15.44 -14.06
N ALA A 72 -2.62 -15.39 -12.90
CA ALA A 72 -2.09 -14.74 -11.70
C ALA A 72 -0.75 -15.35 -11.24
N ARG A 73 -0.59 -16.68 -11.32
CA ARG A 73 0.69 -17.34 -11.01
C ARG A 73 1.80 -16.96 -12.00
N SER A 74 1.47 -16.81 -13.29
CA SER A 74 2.44 -16.42 -14.31
C SER A 74 2.95 -14.99 -14.10
N GLU A 75 2.08 -14.07 -13.67
CA GLU A 75 2.48 -12.70 -13.34
C GLU A 75 3.38 -12.66 -12.10
N MET A 76 3.05 -13.43 -11.04
CA MET A 76 3.89 -13.51 -9.85
C MET A 76 5.33 -13.95 -10.17
N ALA A 77 5.52 -14.92 -11.06
CA ALA A 77 6.85 -15.36 -11.46
C ALA A 77 7.63 -14.23 -12.18
N THR A 78 6.94 -13.42 -12.98
CA THR A 78 7.54 -12.29 -13.68
C THR A 78 8.02 -11.21 -12.69
N TYR A 79 7.22 -10.91 -11.68
CA TYR A 79 7.60 -9.95 -10.63
C TYR A 79 8.78 -10.43 -9.79
N GLN A 80 8.85 -11.73 -9.49
CA GLN A 80 10.00 -12.28 -8.76
C GLN A 80 11.32 -12.11 -9.53
N MET A 81 11.31 -12.33 -10.85
CA MET A 81 12.50 -12.12 -11.67
C MET A 81 12.92 -10.64 -11.72
N GLN A 82 11.96 -9.72 -11.82
CA GLN A 82 12.25 -8.29 -11.78
C GLN A 82 12.85 -7.87 -10.44
N LEU A 83 12.31 -8.37 -9.33
CA LEU A 83 12.80 -8.06 -8.00
C LEU A 83 14.24 -8.56 -7.81
N ILE A 84 14.52 -9.81 -8.18
CA ILE A 84 15.89 -10.37 -8.14
C ILE A 84 16.84 -9.54 -9.01
N ALA A 85 16.42 -9.14 -10.22
CA ALA A 85 17.24 -8.30 -11.08
C ALA A 85 17.53 -6.93 -10.47
N THR A 86 16.55 -6.31 -9.81
CA THR A 86 16.75 -5.02 -9.11
C THR A 86 17.65 -5.16 -7.89
N GLU A 87 17.52 -6.24 -7.11
CA GLU A 87 18.39 -6.51 -5.96
C GLU A 87 19.84 -6.74 -6.42
N GLN A 88 20.03 -7.48 -7.50
CA GLN A 88 21.36 -7.72 -8.06
C GLN A 88 21.99 -6.43 -8.62
N ALA A 89 21.19 -5.58 -9.28
CA ALA A 89 21.66 -4.27 -9.74
C ALA A 89 22.06 -3.37 -8.57
N LEU A 90 21.28 -3.37 -7.48
CA LEU A 90 21.58 -2.61 -6.26
C LEU A 90 22.84 -3.11 -5.58
N ALA A 91 23.01 -4.43 -5.42
CA ALA A 91 24.22 -5.02 -4.85
C ALA A 91 25.47 -4.68 -5.69
N THR A 92 25.33 -4.68 -7.01
CA THR A 92 26.42 -4.29 -7.92
C THR A 92 26.78 -2.82 -7.73
N ALA A 93 25.77 -1.93 -7.67
CA ALA A 93 25.98 -0.51 -7.44
C ALA A 93 26.64 -0.24 -6.08
N GLN A 94 26.19 -0.90 -5.02
CA GLN A 94 26.81 -0.80 -3.69
C GLN A 94 28.26 -1.25 -3.70
N SER A 95 28.57 -2.40 -4.32
CA SER A 95 29.95 -2.87 -4.43
C SER A 95 30.86 -1.88 -5.17
N SER A 96 30.34 -1.25 -6.23
CA SER A 96 31.08 -0.23 -6.99
C SER A 96 31.30 1.04 -6.18
N HIS A 97 30.32 1.43 -5.36
CA HIS A 97 30.42 2.58 -4.48
C HIS A 97 31.45 2.34 -3.36
N GLU A 98 31.46 1.16 -2.75
CA GLU A 98 32.47 0.79 -1.76
C GLU A 98 33.88 0.78 -2.37
N GLN A 99 34.04 0.26 -3.59
CA GLN A 99 35.31 0.33 -4.31
C GLN A 99 35.76 1.77 -4.55
N LEU A 100 34.86 2.64 -5.02
CA LEU A 100 35.14 4.07 -5.20
C LEU A 100 35.50 4.75 -3.87
N LEU A 101 34.86 4.35 -2.77
CA LEU A 101 35.16 4.89 -1.45
C LEU A 101 36.54 4.43 -0.97
N LEU A 102 36.90 3.17 -1.21
CA LEU A 102 38.24 2.67 -0.96
C LEU A 102 39.29 3.40 -1.82
N ASP A 103 39.01 3.60 -3.11
CA ASP A 103 39.91 4.32 -4.02
C ASP A 103 40.09 5.79 -3.62
N THR A 104 39.01 6.48 -3.24
CA THR A 104 39.10 7.85 -2.73
C THR A 104 39.87 7.90 -1.41
N SER A 105 39.66 6.94 -0.50
CA SER A 105 40.46 6.85 0.74
C SER A 105 41.95 6.60 0.48
N ASN A 106 42.28 5.85 -0.56
CA ASN A 106 43.66 5.58 -0.97
C ASN A 106 44.31 6.82 -1.58
N LEU A 107 43.55 7.63 -2.34
CA LEU A 107 44.01 8.88 -2.92
C LEU A 107 44.13 10.00 -1.88
N ASP A 108 43.20 10.07 -0.94
CA ASP A 108 43.14 11.10 0.10
C ASP A 108 44.02 10.77 1.31
N SER A 109 44.80 9.68 1.27
CA SER A 109 45.74 9.35 2.33
C SER A 109 46.76 10.49 2.49
N PRO A 110 46.76 11.24 3.61
CA PRO A 110 47.63 12.40 3.81
C PRO A 110 49.10 12.03 3.69
N SER A 111 49.44 10.78 4.00
CA SER A 111 50.78 10.21 3.86
C SER A 111 51.31 10.26 2.43
N ARG A 112 50.46 10.05 1.40
CA ARG A 112 50.86 10.16 0.00
C ARG A 112 51.05 11.60 -0.43
N ILE A 113 50.19 12.51 0.04
CA ILE A 113 50.31 13.95 -0.24
C ILE A 113 51.61 14.48 0.39
N VAL A 114 51.92 14.11 1.64
CA VAL A 114 53.16 14.48 2.32
C VAL A 114 54.38 13.84 1.64
N GLY A 115 54.30 12.57 1.25
CA GLY A 115 55.36 11.88 0.51
C GLY A 115 55.64 12.51 -0.85
N TYR A 116 54.60 12.89 -1.60
CA TYR A 116 54.72 13.58 -2.88
C TYR A 116 55.27 15.00 -2.71
N ALA A 117 54.75 15.77 -1.74
CA ALA A 117 55.22 17.13 -1.45
C ALA A 117 56.69 17.16 -1.01
N SER A 118 57.09 16.21 -0.18
CA SER A 118 58.50 16.09 0.26
C SER A 118 59.43 15.62 -0.85
N SER A 119 59.03 14.62 -1.65
CA SER A 119 59.90 14.05 -2.69
C SER A 119 59.97 14.86 -3.99
N LYS A 120 58.88 15.52 -4.41
CA LYS A 120 58.81 16.27 -5.68
C LYS A 120 58.95 17.77 -5.51
N LEU A 121 58.41 18.34 -4.43
CA LEU A 121 58.46 19.78 -4.17
C LEU A 121 59.53 20.18 -3.16
N GLY A 122 60.24 19.21 -2.55
CA GLY A 122 61.24 19.49 -1.53
C GLY A 122 60.66 20.12 -0.26
N MET A 123 59.34 19.99 -0.05
CA MET A 123 58.70 20.55 1.14
C MET A 123 59.05 19.72 2.37
N VAL A 124 59.81 20.33 3.29
CA VAL A 124 60.16 19.74 4.58
C VAL A 124 59.03 19.99 5.56
N PHE A 125 58.54 18.92 6.22
CA PHE A 125 57.51 19.04 7.24
C PHE A 125 58.08 19.81 8.44
N PRO A 126 57.45 20.88 8.92
CA PRO A 126 57.94 21.61 10.09
C PRO A 126 57.85 20.71 11.32
N GLY A 127 59.01 20.25 11.82
CA GLY A 127 59.11 19.26 12.91
C GLY A 127 58.51 19.69 14.25
N THR A 128 58.13 20.95 14.41
CA THR A 128 57.36 21.44 15.56
C THR A 128 56.74 22.79 15.22
N ILE A 129 55.44 22.83 14.97
CA ILE A 129 54.71 24.11 14.90
C ILE A 129 54.50 24.56 16.34
N LYS A 130 55.38 25.40 16.87
CA LYS A 130 55.08 26.15 18.10
C LYS A 130 54.01 27.17 17.75
N VAL A 131 52.74 26.82 17.99
CA VAL A 131 51.65 27.78 17.94
C VAL A 131 51.90 28.77 19.08
N GLN A 132 52.49 29.93 18.76
CA GLN A 132 52.44 31.06 19.67
C GLN A 132 50.97 31.43 19.77
N ALA A 133 50.36 31.09 20.90
CA ALA A 133 49.06 31.64 21.27
C ALA A 133 49.23 33.16 21.37
N THR A 134 48.91 33.88 20.30
CA THR A 134 48.73 35.33 20.34
C THR A 134 47.52 35.57 21.24
N SER A 135 47.81 35.82 22.51
CA SER A 135 46.86 36.27 23.51
C SER A 135 46.20 37.55 22.97
N GLY A 136 44.96 37.47 22.48
CA GLY A 136 44.29 38.66 21.96
C GLY A 136 43.03 38.46 21.12
N VAL A 137 42.71 37.26 20.64
CA VAL A 137 41.43 37.00 19.97
C VAL A 137 40.84 35.72 20.51
N ALA A 138 39.69 35.84 21.18
CA ALA A 138 38.92 34.71 21.65
C ALA A 138 38.64 33.73 20.50
N PRO A 139 38.77 32.41 20.71
CA PRO A 139 38.37 31.44 19.71
C PRO A 139 36.86 31.58 19.53
N SER A 140 36.43 32.25 18.46
CA SER A 140 35.09 32.05 17.95
C SER A 140 35.06 30.63 17.44
N THR A 141 34.58 29.72 18.28
CA THR A 141 34.14 28.38 17.92
C THR A 141 32.94 28.52 17.00
N LYS A 142 33.17 29.04 15.79
CA LYS A 142 32.27 28.79 14.67
C LYS A 142 32.51 27.33 14.30
N VAL A 143 31.89 26.46 15.09
CA VAL A 143 31.66 25.06 14.72
C VAL A 143 31.11 25.14 13.32
N LEU A 144 31.93 24.75 12.35
CA LEU A 144 31.50 24.48 10.99
C LEU A 144 30.52 23.33 11.16
N SER A 145 29.24 23.66 11.32
CA SER A 145 28.17 22.71 11.18
C SER A 145 28.35 22.11 9.80
N LEU A 146 28.89 20.89 9.78
CA LEU A 146 28.76 19.99 8.64
C LEU A 146 27.31 20.12 8.16
N PRO A 147 27.06 20.28 6.84
CA PRO A 147 25.72 20.08 6.35
C PRO A 147 25.28 18.71 6.84
N THR A 148 24.25 18.71 7.68
CA THR A 148 23.52 17.53 8.11
C THR A 148 23.28 16.70 6.84
N PRO A 149 23.59 15.39 6.83
CA PRO A 149 23.12 14.54 5.75
C PRO A 149 21.61 14.74 5.70
N VAL A 150 21.13 15.17 4.53
CA VAL A 150 19.72 15.32 4.26
C VAL A 150 19.12 13.98 4.63
N THR A 151 18.28 13.96 5.67
CA THR A 151 17.44 12.82 6.00
C THR A 151 16.66 12.52 4.73
N GLU A 152 17.16 11.53 4.02
CA GLU A 152 16.53 10.85 2.92
C GLU A 152 15.09 10.62 3.34
N THR A 153 14.17 11.17 2.55
CA THR A 153 12.75 10.90 2.67
C THR A 153 12.60 9.39 2.57
N GLN A 154 12.54 8.73 3.74
CA GLN A 154 12.13 7.34 3.86
C GLN A 154 10.76 7.28 3.21
N LEU A 155 10.72 6.77 1.97
CA LEU A 155 9.51 6.16 1.46
C LEU A 155 9.09 5.13 2.51
N PRO A 156 7.83 5.15 2.97
CA PRO A 156 7.36 4.11 3.87
C PRO A 156 7.51 2.78 3.15
N LEU A 157 8.36 1.90 3.71
CA LEU A 157 8.42 0.50 3.30
C LEU A 157 6.98 -0.05 3.39
N PRO A 158 6.48 -0.77 2.37
CA PRO A 158 5.26 -1.54 2.55
C PRO A 158 5.49 -2.50 3.71
N ALA A 159 4.63 -2.41 4.73
CA ALA A 159 4.61 -3.33 5.84
C ALA A 159 4.60 -4.76 5.29
N GLY A 160 5.74 -5.43 5.43
CA GLY A 160 5.89 -6.83 5.08
C GLY A 160 4.88 -7.63 5.87
N SER A 161 3.91 -8.16 5.12
CA SER A 161 2.90 -9.10 5.56
C SER A 161 3.54 -10.25 6.33
N ASP A 162 2.96 -10.50 7.50
CA ASP A 162 3.07 -11.69 8.33
C ASP A 162 3.66 -12.90 7.62
N SER A 163 4.88 -13.25 8.04
CA SER A 163 5.42 -14.58 7.78
C SER A 163 4.51 -15.58 8.50
N THR A 164 3.59 -16.18 7.74
CA THR A 164 2.89 -17.39 8.15
C THR A 164 3.94 -18.48 8.28
N GLN A 165 4.43 -18.63 9.51
CA GLN A 165 5.34 -19.66 9.96
C GLN A 165 4.67 -21.02 9.73
N LEU A 166 5.08 -21.72 8.66
CA LEU A 166 4.73 -23.12 8.47
C LEU A 166 5.28 -23.94 9.65
N PRO A 167 4.49 -24.85 10.25
CA PRO A 167 5.00 -25.76 11.27
C PRO A 167 6.04 -26.72 10.68
N PRO A 168 7.09 -27.09 11.43
CA PRO A 168 8.05 -28.09 10.99
C PRO A 168 7.35 -29.44 10.82
N SER A 169 7.43 -29.97 9.61
CA SER A 169 7.00 -31.32 9.26
C SER A 169 7.78 -32.33 10.11
N GLY A 170 7.03 -33.19 10.80
CA GLY A 170 7.55 -34.17 11.74
C GLY A 170 8.51 -35.17 11.10
N SER A 171 9.68 -35.33 11.72
CA SER A 171 10.53 -36.50 11.55
C SER A 171 9.87 -37.70 12.23
N ALA A 172 9.23 -38.55 11.44
CA ALA A 172 8.85 -39.88 11.84
C ALA A 172 10.13 -40.73 12.05
N SER A 173 10.55 -40.88 13.31
CA SER A 173 11.42 -41.99 13.70
C SER A 173 10.52 -43.18 14.04
N HIS A 174 10.50 -44.19 13.18
CA HIS A 174 10.06 -45.53 13.56
C HIS A 174 11.29 -46.44 13.49
N GLY A 175 11.50 -47.16 14.59
CA GLY A 175 12.54 -48.16 14.76
C GLY A 175 12.18 -49.51 14.16
#